data_AF-A0A094MAX5-F1
#
_entry.id   AF-A0A094MAX5-F1
#
_cell.length_a   1.000
_cell.length_b   1.000
_cell.length_c   1.000
_cell.angle_alpha   90.00
_cell.angle_beta   90.00
_cell.angle_gamma   90.00
#
_symmetry.space_group_name_H-M   'P 1'
#
loop_
_entity.id
_entity.type
_entity.pdbx_description
1 polymer ?
#
loop_
_entity_poly.entity_id
_entity_poly.type
_entity_poly.pdbx_seq_one_letter_code
_entity_poly.pdbx_strand_id
1 'polypeptide(L)'
;MVKIMPVSRKKSKYKNNGEVKKLSTLFNLFLGIILVVLFVTVGGTATYYALTLDLPGIDALKDYRPSIASRVYDDNNELIDEFFLEDRKVVKIAEIPKIVRHAFVASEDSRFYQHTGLDIQSIFRAMLKNVGAGHIVQGGSTITQQVAKMMYLSPEKKYTRKIKEAILAYKIDKYL
;
A
#
# COMPACT_ATOMS: atom_id res chain seq x y z
N MET A 1 -70.20 48.01 -41.32
CA MET A 1 -69.78 46.59 -41.37
C MET A 1 -68.28 46.53 -41.08
N VAL A 2 -67.89 46.41 -39.81
CA VAL A 2 -66.48 46.38 -39.38
C VAL A 2 -66.15 44.95 -38.98
N LYS A 3 -65.27 44.30 -39.75
CA LYS A 3 -64.83 42.92 -39.53
C LYS A 3 -63.65 42.93 -38.55
N ILE A 4 -63.90 42.57 -37.31
CA ILE A 4 -62.86 42.42 -36.29
C ILE A 4 -62.17 41.06 -36.53
N MET A 5 -60.90 41.05 -36.94
CA MET A 5 -60.10 39.81 -37.01
C MET A 5 -59.64 39.41 -35.60
N PRO A 6 -59.65 38.11 -35.24
CA PRO A 6 -59.12 37.66 -33.97
C PRO A 6 -57.59 37.62 -34.04
N VAL A 7 -56.94 38.31 -33.09
CA VAL A 7 -55.50 38.18 -32.85
C VAL A 7 -55.22 36.79 -32.27
N SER A 8 -54.62 35.93 -33.08
CA SER A 8 -54.14 34.60 -32.66
C SER A 8 -53.00 34.76 -31.63
N ARG A 9 -53.30 34.55 -30.34
CA ARG A 9 -52.29 34.37 -29.30
C ARG A 9 -51.52 33.06 -29.56
N LYS A 10 -50.28 33.16 -30.06
CA LYS A 10 -49.33 32.02 -30.07
C LYS A 10 -49.15 31.52 -28.63
N LYS A 11 -49.65 30.31 -28.35
CA LYS A 11 -49.36 29.61 -27.10
C LYS A 11 -47.84 29.38 -27.02
N SER A 12 -47.23 29.96 -25.99
CA SER A 12 -45.85 29.69 -25.60
C SER A 12 -45.67 28.17 -25.50
N LYS A 13 -44.76 27.61 -26.31
CA LYS A 13 -44.38 26.21 -26.28
C LYS A 13 -43.89 25.89 -24.87
N TYR A 14 -44.62 25.01 -24.18
CA TYR A 14 -44.14 24.30 -23.01
C TYR A 14 -42.73 23.76 -23.32
N LYS A 15 -41.72 24.36 -22.68
CA LYS A 15 -40.35 23.86 -22.69
C LYS A 15 -40.42 22.43 -22.13
N ASN A 16 -39.99 21.44 -22.91
CA ASN A 16 -40.10 20.02 -22.58
C ASN A 16 -39.55 19.74 -21.18
N ASN A 17 -40.45 19.56 -20.20
CA ASN A 17 -40.11 19.23 -18.82
C ASN A 17 -39.21 17.99 -18.70
N GLY A 18 -39.21 17.11 -19.71
CA GLY A 18 -38.33 15.94 -19.78
C GLY A 18 -36.85 16.26 -20.01
N GLU A 19 -36.51 17.27 -20.81
CA GLU A 19 -35.10 17.64 -21.05
C GLU A 19 -34.51 18.40 -19.87
N VAL A 20 -35.29 19.27 -19.25
CA VAL A 20 -34.89 19.99 -18.02
C VAL A 20 -34.69 19.00 -16.86
N LYS A 21 -35.55 17.98 -16.74
CA LYS A 21 -35.39 16.90 -15.75
C LYS A 21 -34.17 16.02 -16.04
N LYS A 22 -33.90 15.65 -17.31
CA LYS A 22 -32.69 14.89 -17.67
C LYS A 22 -31.42 15.69 -17.34
N LEU A 23 -31.40 16.99 -17.64
CA LEU A 23 -30.25 17.85 -17.37
C LEU A 23 -30.01 18.03 -15.86
N SER A 24 -31.07 18.16 -15.05
CA SER A 24 -30.93 18.24 -13.59
C SER A 24 -30.54 16.90 -12.96
N THR A 25 -31.00 15.77 -13.49
CA THR A 25 -30.54 14.44 -13.05
C THR A 25 -29.06 14.23 -13.35
N LEU A 26 -28.58 14.60 -14.54
CA LEU A 26 -27.17 14.52 -14.91
C LEU A 26 -26.31 15.46 -14.05
N PHE A 27 -26.79 16.67 -13.77
CA PHE A 27 -26.12 17.63 -12.88
C PHE A 27 -26.03 17.11 -11.44
N ASN A 28 -27.11 16.55 -10.90
CA ASN A 28 -27.12 15.96 -9.56
C ASN A 28 -26.22 14.71 -9.47
N LEU A 29 -26.16 13.90 -10.53
CA LEU A 29 -25.23 12.77 -10.62
C LEU A 29 -23.78 13.26 -10.62
N PHE A 30 -23.46 14.28 -11.42
CA PHE A 30 -22.14 14.89 -11.47
C PHE A 30 -21.73 15.49 -10.12
N LEU A 31 -22.64 16.23 -9.46
CA LEU A 31 -22.41 16.78 -8.13
C LEU A 31 -22.22 15.67 -7.08
N GLY A 32 -23.00 14.60 -7.18
CA GLY A 32 -22.84 13.41 -6.35
C GLY A 32 -21.47 12.75 -6.50
N ILE A 33 -20.98 12.59 -7.74
CA ILE A 33 -19.65 12.06 -8.02
C ILE A 33 -18.57 12.98 -7.42
N ILE A 34 -18.68 14.30 -7.59
CA ILE A 34 -17.76 15.27 -7.00
C ILE A 34 -17.71 15.13 -5.47
N LEU A 35 -18.88 15.02 -4.82
CA LEU A 35 -18.95 14.86 -3.37
C LEU A 35 -18.32 13.54 -2.90
N VAL A 36 -18.52 12.44 -3.63
CA VAL A 36 -17.87 11.16 -3.31
C VAL A 36 -16.35 11.27 -3.48
N VAL A 37 -15.86 11.86 -4.57
CA VAL A 37 -14.42 12.05 -4.80
C VAL A 37 -13.81 12.93 -3.71
N LEU A 38 -14.48 14.03 -3.34
CA LEU A 38 -14.03 14.90 -2.26
C LEU A 38 -13.99 14.15 -0.93
N PHE A 39 -15.02 13.39 -0.61
CA PHE A 39 -15.09 12.60 0.64
C PHE A 39 -13.99 11.54 0.71
N VAL A 40 -13.77 10.79 -0.38
CA VAL A 40 -12.69 9.80 -0.47
C VAL A 40 -11.32 10.47 -0.36
N THR A 41 -11.14 11.63 -0.99
CA THR A 41 -9.87 12.37 -0.95
C THR A 41 -9.59 12.90 0.45
N VAL A 42 -10.54 13.62 1.06
CA VAL A 42 -10.37 14.18 2.41
C VAL A 42 -10.23 13.06 3.45
N GLY A 43 -11.10 12.06 3.41
CA GLY A 43 -11.05 10.92 4.32
C GLY A 43 -9.78 10.10 4.16
N GLY A 44 -9.35 9.86 2.91
CA GLY A 44 -8.11 9.16 2.59
C GLY A 44 -6.88 9.94 3.08
N THR A 45 -6.86 11.26 2.90
CA THR A 45 -5.76 12.13 3.35
C THR A 45 -5.69 12.18 4.87
N ALA A 46 -6.82 12.36 5.56
CA ALA A 46 -6.87 12.34 7.02
C ALA A 46 -6.42 10.98 7.59
N THR A 47 -6.85 9.88 6.97
CA THR A 47 -6.44 8.53 7.35
C THR A 47 -4.95 8.32 7.12
N TYR A 48 -4.41 8.77 5.98
CA TYR A 48 -2.99 8.72 5.69
C TYR A 48 -2.17 9.47 6.75
N TYR A 49 -2.54 10.71 7.08
CA TYR A 49 -1.88 11.46 8.15
C TYR A 49 -1.97 10.73 9.49
N ALA A 50 -3.17 10.30 9.91
CA ALA A 50 -3.34 9.56 11.15
C ALA A 50 -2.47 8.28 11.22
N LEU A 51 -2.30 7.56 10.12
CA LEU A 51 -1.47 6.35 10.06
C LEU A 51 0.03 6.63 9.99
N THR A 52 0.43 7.84 9.57
CA THR A 52 1.83 8.21 9.38
C THR A 52 2.43 9.00 10.53
N LEU A 53 1.59 9.56 11.42
CA LEU A 53 2.04 10.28 12.62
C LEU A 53 2.96 9.44 13.51
N ASP A 54 2.66 8.15 13.67
CA ASP A 54 3.43 7.23 14.51
C ASP A 54 4.45 6.39 13.73
N LEU A 55 4.70 6.72 12.46
CA LEU A 55 5.69 5.96 11.67
C LEU A 55 7.11 6.37 12.09
N PRO A 56 7.94 5.42 12.54
CA PRO A 56 9.33 5.70 12.82
C PRO A 56 10.08 6.16 11.56
N GLY A 57 11.12 6.95 11.75
CA GLY A 57 12.02 7.35 10.69
C GLY A 57 12.72 6.15 10.05
N ILE A 58 12.93 6.21 8.73
CA ILE A 58 13.60 5.17 7.93
C ILE A 58 15.13 5.23 8.02
N ASP A 59 15.66 6.27 8.66
CA ASP A 59 17.08 6.49 8.95
C ASP A 59 17.70 5.36 9.78
N ALA A 60 16.92 4.76 10.69
CA ALA A 60 17.35 3.61 11.48
C ALA A 60 17.75 2.37 10.64
N LEU A 61 17.39 2.29 9.36
CA LEU A 61 17.86 1.20 8.49
C LEU A 61 19.33 1.34 8.09
N LYS A 62 19.85 2.55 7.90
CA LYS A 62 21.26 2.75 7.54
C LYS A 62 22.18 2.43 8.71
N ASP A 63 21.74 2.80 9.91
CA ASP A 63 22.47 2.59 11.16
C ASP A 63 21.98 1.36 11.94
N TYR A 64 21.35 0.39 11.26
CA TYR A 64 20.87 -0.81 11.90
C TYR A 64 22.02 -1.65 12.46
N ARG A 65 22.09 -1.72 13.79
CA ARG A 65 23.06 -2.57 14.52
C ARG A 65 22.31 -3.66 15.27
N PRO A 66 22.14 -4.85 14.68
CA PRO A 66 21.50 -5.96 15.38
C PRO A 66 22.33 -6.38 16.60
N SER A 67 21.66 -6.91 17.62
CA SER A 67 22.36 -7.63 18.69
C SER A 67 23.10 -8.83 18.07
N ILE A 68 24.40 -8.95 18.34
CA ILE A 68 25.27 -10.03 17.89
C ILE A 68 25.85 -10.76 19.11
N ALA A 69 26.30 -12.00 18.91
CA ALA A 69 26.89 -12.80 19.97
C ALA A 69 28.23 -12.22 20.46
N SER A 70 28.40 -12.16 21.78
CA SER A 70 29.67 -11.96 22.44
C SER A 70 30.38 -13.31 22.55
N ARG A 71 31.60 -13.42 22.02
CA ARG A 71 32.39 -14.65 22.03
C ARG A 71 33.52 -14.56 23.05
N VAL A 72 33.70 -15.61 23.83
CA VAL A 72 34.78 -15.73 24.81
C VAL A 72 35.78 -16.76 24.31
N TYR A 73 37.05 -16.37 24.25
CA TYR A 73 38.15 -17.22 23.78
C TYR A 73 39.15 -17.47 24.91
N ASP A 74 39.85 -18.60 24.86
CA ASP A 74 40.98 -18.89 25.75
C ASP A 74 42.27 -18.19 25.28
N ASP A 75 43.38 -18.42 26.00
CA ASP A 75 44.70 -17.87 25.67
C ASP A 75 45.31 -18.45 24.38
N ASN A 76 44.80 -19.58 23.91
CA ASN A 76 45.16 -20.23 22.64
C ASN A 76 44.24 -19.81 21.48
N ASN A 77 43.32 -18.88 21.70
CA ASN A 77 42.32 -18.41 20.74
C ASN A 77 41.29 -19.49 20.33
N GLU A 78 41.06 -20.48 21.19
CA GLU A 78 39.96 -21.45 21.09
C GLU A 78 38.68 -20.85 21.68
N LEU A 79 37.56 -21.04 20.99
CA LEU A 79 36.26 -20.53 21.44
C LEU A 79 35.77 -21.34 22.65
N ILE A 80 35.59 -20.67 23.79
CA ILE A 80 35.05 -21.26 25.01
C ILE A 80 33.52 -21.24 24.96
N ASP A 81 32.93 -20.08 24.69
CA ASP A 81 31.47 -19.91 24.69
C ASP A 81 31.00 -18.68 23.89
N GLU A 82 29.71 -18.66 23.53
CA GLU A 82 29.03 -17.55 22.86
C GLU A 82 27.78 -17.13 23.65
N PHE A 83 27.70 -15.84 24.02
CA PHE A 83 26.56 -15.26 24.71
C PHE A 83 25.77 -14.36 23.77
N PHE A 84 24.48 -14.64 23.58
CA PHE A 84 23.62 -13.87 22.69
C PHE A 84 22.18 -13.76 23.22
N LEU A 85 21.52 -12.64 22.90
CA LEU A 85 20.05 -12.53 23.04
C LEU A 85 19.35 -13.21 21.85
N GLU A 86 19.95 -13.08 20.67
CA GLU A 86 19.52 -13.70 19.44
C GLU A 86 20.77 -14.19 18.69
N ASP A 87 20.74 -15.44 18.21
CA ASP A 87 21.85 -16.01 17.42
C ASP A 87 21.84 -15.41 16.00
N ARG A 88 22.37 -14.20 15.88
CA ARG A 88 22.46 -13.45 14.63
C ARG A 88 23.89 -13.44 14.12
N LYS A 89 24.06 -13.89 12.87
CA LYS A 89 25.32 -13.78 12.11
C LYS A 89 25.12 -12.80 10.96
N VAL A 90 25.75 -11.63 11.07
CA VAL A 90 25.72 -10.61 10.02
C VAL A 90 26.69 -11.02 8.92
N VAL A 91 26.17 -11.24 7.71
CA VAL A 91 26.95 -11.64 6.53
C VAL A 91 26.76 -10.62 5.42
N LYS A 92 27.79 -10.40 4.61
CA LYS A 92 27.65 -9.51 3.44
C LYS A 92 26.88 -10.24 2.35
N ILE A 93 26.05 -9.51 1.60
CA ILE A 93 25.28 -10.08 0.48
C ILE A 93 26.16 -10.79 -0.57
N ALA A 94 27.42 -10.36 -0.71
CA ALA A 94 28.41 -10.94 -1.61
C ALA A 94 28.91 -12.33 -1.15
N GLU A 95 28.86 -12.62 0.15
CA GLU A 95 29.25 -13.90 0.75
C GLU A 95 28.12 -14.94 0.60
N ILE A 96 26.88 -14.51 0.35
CA ILE A 96 25.74 -15.41 0.14
C ILE A 96 25.80 -16.01 -1.28
N PRO A 97 25.83 -17.35 -1.41
CA PRO A 97 25.84 -18.01 -2.71
C PRO A 97 24.69 -17.52 -3.60
N LYS A 98 24.98 -17.30 -4.89
CA LYS A 98 23.98 -16.79 -5.86
C LYS A 98 22.72 -17.67 -5.89
N ILE A 99 22.89 -18.99 -5.81
CA ILE A 99 21.77 -19.94 -5.80
C ILE A 99 20.83 -19.72 -4.61
N VAL A 100 21.36 -19.42 -3.42
CA VAL A 100 20.55 -19.13 -2.23
C VAL A 100 19.79 -17.82 -2.40
N ARG A 101 20.46 -16.77 -2.91
CA ARG A 101 19.82 -15.48 -3.20
C ARG A 101 18.67 -15.63 -4.20
N HIS A 102 18.91 -16.35 -5.30
CA HIS A 102 17.88 -16.57 -6.31
C HIS A 102 16.74 -17.45 -5.83
N ALA A 103 17.02 -18.51 -5.06
CA ALA A 103 15.99 -19.37 -4.49
C ALA A 103 15.08 -18.59 -3.54
N PHE A 104 15.67 -17.80 -2.64
CA PHE A 104 14.92 -16.95 -1.70
C PHE A 104 14.06 -15.90 -2.41
N VAL A 105 14.64 -15.18 -3.38
CA VAL A 105 13.88 -14.20 -4.18
C VAL A 105 12.77 -14.90 -4.96
N ALA A 106 13.03 -16.06 -5.58
CA ALA A 106 12.02 -16.78 -6.33
C ALA A 106 10.84 -17.25 -5.47
N SER A 107 11.07 -17.64 -4.21
CA SER A 107 10.02 -18.11 -3.30
C SER A 107 9.24 -16.98 -2.64
N GLU A 108 9.92 -15.92 -2.19
CA GLU A 108 9.31 -14.84 -1.40
C GLU A 108 8.77 -13.70 -2.26
N ASP A 109 9.51 -13.31 -3.30
CA ASP A 109 9.22 -12.13 -4.11
C ASP A 109 9.87 -12.27 -5.49
N SER A 110 9.29 -13.13 -6.34
CA SER A 110 9.87 -13.50 -7.65
C SER A 110 10.20 -12.32 -8.58
N ARG A 111 9.63 -11.14 -8.30
CA ARG A 111 9.79 -9.92 -9.06
C ARG A 111 10.47 -8.80 -8.28
N PHE A 112 11.17 -9.15 -7.20
CA PHE A 112 11.87 -8.22 -6.31
C PHE A 112 12.65 -7.13 -7.08
N TYR A 113 13.37 -7.51 -8.13
CA TYR A 113 14.17 -6.58 -8.94
C TYR A 113 13.39 -5.75 -9.97
N GLN A 114 12.06 -5.85 -10.02
CA GLN A 114 11.20 -5.24 -11.05
C GLN A 114 10.15 -4.27 -10.46
N HIS A 115 10.06 -4.15 -9.14
CA HIS A 115 9.12 -3.26 -8.47
C HIS A 115 9.83 -2.39 -7.44
N THR A 116 9.13 -1.36 -6.95
CA THR A 116 9.68 -0.42 -5.97
C THR A 116 8.96 -0.51 -4.63
N GLY A 117 9.42 -1.42 -3.77
CA GLY A 117 8.86 -1.71 -2.45
C GLY A 117 7.51 -2.44 -2.45
N LEU A 118 6.66 -2.23 -3.47
CA LEU A 118 5.34 -2.85 -3.62
C LEU A 118 5.16 -3.47 -5.01
N ASP A 119 4.84 -4.77 -5.04
CA ASP A 119 4.44 -5.44 -6.27
C ASP A 119 2.92 -5.39 -6.45
N ILE A 120 2.43 -4.33 -7.10
CA ILE A 120 1.00 -4.14 -7.38
C ILE A 120 0.40 -5.30 -8.18
N GLN A 121 1.17 -5.84 -9.13
CA GLN A 121 0.71 -6.95 -9.97
C GLN A 121 0.61 -8.25 -9.16
N SER A 122 1.58 -8.56 -8.30
CA SER A 122 1.50 -9.74 -7.42
C SER A 122 0.41 -9.60 -6.36
N ILE A 123 0.21 -8.39 -5.81
CA ILE A 123 -0.90 -8.09 -4.89
C ILE A 123 -2.24 -8.35 -5.58
N PHE A 124 -2.44 -7.82 -6.79
CA PHE A 124 -3.70 -7.99 -7.52
C PHE A 124 -3.94 -9.45 -7.91
N ARG A 125 -2.91 -10.13 -8.40
CA ARG A 125 -2.97 -11.58 -8.70
C ARG A 125 -3.35 -12.40 -7.46
N ALA A 126 -2.68 -12.14 -6.33
CA ALA A 126 -2.97 -12.83 -5.07
C ALA A 126 -4.40 -12.56 -4.59
N MET A 127 -4.86 -11.31 -4.69
CA MET A 127 -6.22 -10.93 -4.33
C MET A 127 -7.26 -11.71 -5.17
N LEU A 128 -7.11 -11.74 -6.50
CA LEU A 128 -8.04 -12.48 -7.37
C LEU A 128 -8.06 -13.98 -7.05
N LYS A 129 -6.90 -14.59 -6.80
CA LYS A 129 -6.80 -16.01 -6.44
C LYS A 129 -7.44 -16.30 -5.08
N ASN A 130 -7.19 -15.46 -4.08
CA ASN A 130 -7.72 -15.63 -2.72
C ASN A 130 -9.24 -15.41 -2.68
N VAL A 131 -9.77 -14.45 -3.44
CA VAL A 131 -11.22 -14.23 -3.58
C VAL A 131 -11.88 -15.43 -4.25
N GLY A 132 -11.30 -15.92 -5.36
CA GLY A 132 -11.82 -17.11 -6.03
C GLY A 132 -11.78 -18.39 -5.17
N ALA A 133 -10.79 -18.51 -4.28
CA ALA A 133 -10.65 -19.64 -3.37
C ALA A 133 -11.46 -19.49 -2.06
N GLY A 134 -11.93 -18.28 -1.72
CA GLY A 134 -12.59 -17.98 -0.45
C GLY A 134 -11.66 -18.00 0.78
N HIS A 135 -10.36 -18.24 0.59
CA HIS A 135 -9.34 -18.25 1.64
C HIS A 135 -7.98 -17.84 1.06
N ILE A 136 -7.00 -17.59 1.92
CA ILE A 136 -5.65 -17.21 1.49
C ILE A 136 -4.94 -18.45 0.93
N VAL A 137 -4.75 -18.48 -0.38
CA VAL A 137 -3.98 -19.50 -1.11
C VAL A 137 -2.65 -18.95 -1.63
N GLN A 138 -2.54 -17.62 -1.75
CA GLN A 138 -1.37 -16.96 -2.31
C GLN A 138 -1.00 -15.69 -1.54
N GLY A 139 0.30 -15.55 -1.27
CA GLY A 139 0.89 -14.30 -0.77
C GLY A 139 1.06 -13.25 -1.88
N GLY A 140 1.04 -11.99 -1.48
CA GLY A 140 1.36 -10.84 -2.33
C GLY A 140 2.24 -9.81 -1.61
N SER A 141 2.91 -10.19 -0.53
CA SER A 141 3.80 -9.28 0.19
C SER A 141 5.19 -9.30 -0.42
N THR A 142 5.86 -8.15 -0.50
CA THR A 142 7.24 -8.04 -0.98
C THR A 142 8.26 -8.26 0.14
N ILE A 143 9.52 -8.54 -0.21
CA ILE A 143 10.61 -8.63 0.78
C ILE A 143 10.72 -7.30 1.57
N THR A 144 10.62 -6.15 0.89
CA THR A 144 10.69 -4.82 1.54
C THR A 144 9.56 -4.60 2.55
N GLN A 145 8.34 -5.09 2.28
CA GLN A 145 7.25 -5.09 3.26
C GLN A 145 7.54 -5.98 4.46
N GLN A 146 8.16 -7.14 4.24
CA GLN A 146 8.55 -8.02 5.34
C GLN A 146 9.63 -7.39 6.23
N VAL A 147 10.61 -6.71 5.64
CA VAL A 147 11.63 -5.94 6.37
C VAL A 147 10.97 -4.80 7.17
N ALA A 148 10.10 -4.00 6.54
CA ALA A 148 9.36 -2.94 7.22
C ALA A 148 8.56 -3.47 8.42
N LYS A 149 7.88 -4.61 8.24
CA LYS A 149 7.12 -5.28 9.30
C LYS A 149 8.00 -5.69 10.48
N MET A 150 9.17 -6.30 10.22
CA MET A 150 10.06 -6.81 11.26
C MET A 150 10.77 -5.69 12.03
N MET A 151 11.09 -4.59 11.34
CA MET A 151 11.92 -3.52 11.90
C MET A 151 11.14 -2.45 12.66
N TYR A 152 9.89 -2.20 12.27
CA TYR A 152 9.21 -0.97 12.69
C TYR A 152 7.83 -1.16 13.28
N LEU A 153 7.23 -2.34 13.13
CA LEU A 153 5.82 -2.51 13.44
C LEU A 153 5.60 -3.55 14.53
N SER A 154 5.03 -3.07 15.63
CA SER A 154 4.52 -3.89 16.72
C SER A 154 3.32 -4.76 16.26
N PRO A 155 2.90 -5.76 17.04
CA PRO A 155 1.70 -6.57 16.78
C PRO A 155 0.40 -5.76 16.92
N GLU A 156 0.13 -4.83 16.01
CA GLU A 156 -1.12 -4.06 15.92
C GLU A 156 -2.21 -4.81 15.13
N LYS A 157 -3.42 -4.23 15.07
CA LYS A 157 -4.53 -4.73 14.22
C LYS A 157 -4.02 -5.00 12.79
N LYS A 158 -4.34 -6.19 12.27
CA LYS A 158 -3.76 -6.75 11.03
C LYS A 158 -3.84 -5.79 9.82
N TYR A 159 -4.94 -5.06 9.64
CA TYR A 159 -5.13 -4.15 8.50
C TYR A 159 -4.36 -2.83 8.61
N THR A 160 -4.43 -2.17 9.77
CA THR A 160 -3.67 -0.94 10.05
C THR A 160 -2.18 -1.16 9.87
N ARG A 161 -1.67 -2.25 10.46
CA ARG A 161 -0.29 -2.67 10.29
C ARG A 161 0.06 -2.89 8.82
N LYS A 162 -0.81 -3.55 8.05
CA LYS A 162 -0.55 -3.83 6.63
C LYS A 162 -0.45 -2.56 5.78
N ILE A 163 -1.22 -1.52 6.09
CA ILE A 163 -1.11 -0.22 5.43
C ILE A 163 0.22 0.45 5.80
N LYS A 164 0.59 0.44 7.10
CA LYS A 164 1.90 0.95 7.57
C LYS A 164 3.07 0.23 6.88
N GLU A 165 3.00 -1.10 6.73
CA GLU A 165 4.00 -1.90 5.98
C GLU A 165 4.16 -1.39 4.55
N ALA A 166 3.04 -1.12 3.85
CA ALA A 166 3.07 -0.66 2.46
C ALA A 166 3.69 0.74 2.32
N ILE A 167 3.33 1.66 3.22
CA ILE A 167 3.89 3.02 3.24
C ILE A 167 5.40 2.97 3.53
N LEU A 168 5.81 2.21 4.55
CA LEU A 168 7.22 2.06 4.89
C LEU A 168 7.99 1.39 3.76
N ALA A 169 7.49 0.31 3.18
CA ALA A 169 8.17 -0.37 2.08
C ALA A 169 8.48 0.56 0.91
N TYR A 170 7.51 1.40 0.52
CA TYR A 170 7.72 2.41 -0.51
C TYR A 170 8.76 3.47 -0.10
N LYS A 171 8.73 3.93 1.15
CA LYS A 171 9.70 4.89 1.67
C LYS A 171 11.12 4.32 1.71
N ILE A 172 11.28 3.07 2.14
CA ILE A 172 12.57 2.37 2.23
C ILE A 172 13.21 2.28 0.86
N ASP A 173 12.46 1.80 -0.14
CA ASP A 173 12.97 1.59 -1.49
C ASP A 173 13.27 2.89 -2.25
N LYS A 174 12.66 4.00 -1.83
CA LYS A 174 12.97 5.36 -2.32
C LYS A 174 14.21 5.97 -1.67
N TYR A 175 14.58 5.50 -0.48
CA TYR A 175 15.60 6.10 0.37
C TYR A 175 16.95 5.36 0.33
N LEU A 176 16.91 4.06 0.08
CA LEU A 176 18.06 3.20 -0.20
C LEU A 176 18.41 3.23 -1.70
#